data_AF-A0A1E3UCS1-F1
#
_entry.id   AF-A0A1E3UCS1-F1
#
_cell.length_a   1.000
_cell.length_b   1.000
_cell.length_c   1.000
_cell.angle_alpha   90.00
_cell.angle_beta   90.00
_cell.angle_gamma   90.00
#
_symmetry.space_group_name_H-M   'P 1'
#
loop_
_entity.id
_entity.type
_entity.pdbx_description
1 polymer ?
#
loop_
_entity_poly.entity_id
_entity_poly.type
_entity_poly.pdbx_seq_one_letter_code
_entity_poly.pdbx_strand_id
1 'polypeptide(L)'
;MKPINKKQRRTILLLLLYVAAITASIFYTVTYFMNNSTERGLLAFERFSEQITYRVSDHLSKYTEQLILLKSELMDRQITDLDDMQNILRRYVNDSALEGVGFVLEDGTARSYTGETEVFDEPIDVLDVHNYPYTVTLSANSINGQGQLLFRILWDGQGDSSAVAIYSYLPLSTISDMLKDTTYGNAGAFVAIVDHEGNHRWNSSDTLENKEGHNVIRDLEIYDLNNGATAEEVATRLELQLSGLVTYTAYGEERVLFFEPLGYNYWTLLTITPRASVLNTENEIKMILVLIAGILAIVAAAVWFIYKNRQMKLALAVAQKESIFKGKFLSNVSHEIQTPLNGISGTLHLLKNCGGDAARQKEYLCRLEDSVQQLTDIVNDVLDMAKIESGSAEIHAERFDLRELCEKTSHVFDAAVQEKGIGLCVDLSGLKNRFYVETRKKSNRS
;
A
#
# COMPACT_ATOMS: atom_id res chain seq x y z
N MET A 1 -40.48 6.47 -19.56
CA MET A 1 -39.05 6.19 -19.26
C MET A 1 -38.29 6.05 -20.58
N LYS A 2 -37.48 7.03 -21.00
CA LYS A 2 -36.62 6.85 -22.18
C LYS A 2 -35.52 5.81 -21.85
N PRO A 3 -35.26 4.83 -22.73
CA PRO A 3 -34.27 3.80 -22.46
C PRO A 3 -32.88 4.44 -22.34
N ILE A 4 -32.12 4.00 -21.33
CA ILE A 4 -30.73 4.38 -21.13
C ILE A 4 -29.98 4.15 -22.45
N ASN A 5 -29.38 5.22 -22.99
CA ASN A 5 -28.73 5.20 -24.29
C ASN A 5 -27.67 4.08 -24.34
N LYS A 6 -27.68 3.26 -25.39
CA LYS A 6 -26.81 2.07 -25.58
C LYS A 6 -25.33 2.42 -25.36
N LYS A 7 -24.94 3.66 -25.69
CA LYS A 7 -23.60 4.23 -25.48
C LYS A 7 -23.24 4.40 -24.00
N GLN A 8 -24.19 4.83 -23.16
CA GLN A 8 -23.99 5.01 -21.71
C GLN A 8 -23.94 3.69 -20.94
N ARG A 9 -24.72 2.68 -21.37
CA ARG A 9 -24.63 1.32 -20.81
C ARG A 9 -23.24 0.71 -21.07
N ARG A 10 -22.69 0.95 -22.27
CA ARG A 10 -21.37 0.47 -22.68
C ARG A 10 -20.24 1.12 -21.88
N THR A 11 -20.29 2.43 -21.61
CA THR A 11 -19.28 3.09 -20.77
C THR A 11 -19.31 2.64 -19.31
N ILE A 12 -20.49 2.38 -18.74
CA ILE A 12 -20.59 1.85 -17.36
C ILE A 12 -20.02 0.43 -17.30
N LEU A 13 -20.32 -0.40 -18.29
CA LEU A 13 -19.83 -1.78 -18.33
C LEU A 13 -18.30 -1.82 -18.48
N LEU A 14 -17.73 -0.91 -19.29
CA LEU A 14 -16.28 -0.73 -19.41
C LEU A 14 -15.64 -0.25 -18.10
N LEU A 15 -16.28 0.66 -17.37
CA LEU A 15 -15.76 1.17 -16.11
C LEU A 15 -15.80 0.11 -14.99
N LEU A 16 -16.85 -0.72 -14.95
CA LEU A 16 -16.91 -1.88 -14.06
C LEU A 16 -15.85 -2.93 -14.41
N LEU A 17 -15.63 -3.21 -15.69
CA LEU A 17 -14.57 -4.11 -16.15
C LEU A 17 -13.18 -3.58 -15.78
N TYR A 18 -12.98 -2.26 -15.87
CA TYR A 18 -11.73 -1.62 -15.50
C TYR A 18 -11.46 -1.73 -13.99
N VAL A 19 -12.47 -1.47 -13.16
CA VAL A 19 -12.35 -1.65 -11.70
C VAL A 19 -12.09 -3.12 -11.35
N ALA A 20 -12.80 -4.05 -11.98
CA ALA A 20 -12.58 -5.49 -11.78
C ALA A 20 -11.16 -5.93 -12.18
N ALA A 21 -10.64 -5.41 -13.29
CA ALA A 21 -9.28 -5.67 -13.74
C ALA A 21 -8.23 -5.11 -12.77
N ILE A 22 -8.44 -3.90 -12.23
CA ILE A 22 -7.55 -3.33 -11.19
C ILE A 22 -7.58 -4.18 -9.93
N THR A 23 -8.77 -4.59 -9.46
CA THR A 23 -8.87 -5.43 -8.26
C THR A 23 -8.20 -6.79 -8.46
N ALA A 24 -8.36 -7.40 -9.64
CA ALA A 24 -7.70 -8.65 -9.96
C ALA A 24 -6.18 -8.48 -10.08
N SER A 25 -5.70 -7.37 -10.65
CA SER A 25 -4.28 -7.05 -10.72
C SER A 25 -3.68 -6.83 -9.33
N ILE A 26 -4.38 -6.11 -8.44
CA ILE A 26 -3.92 -5.91 -7.05
C ILE A 26 -3.88 -7.25 -6.32
N PHE A 27 -4.93 -8.07 -6.45
CA PHE A 27 -4.97 -9.40 -5.85
C PHE A 27 -3.82 -10.28 -6.34
N TYR A 28 -3.58 -10.30 -7.66
CA TYR A 28 -2.46 -11.02 -8.25
C TYR A 28 -1.11 -10.51 -7.72
N THR A 29 -0.88 -9.20 -7.67
CA THR A 29 0.35 -8.62 -7.13
C THR A 29 0.53 -8.97 -5.65
N VAL A 30 -0.54 -8.98 -4.85
CA VAL A 30 -0.51 -9.42 -3.45
C VAL A 30 -0.13 -10.90 -3.36
N THR A 31 -0.79 -11.78 -4.12
CA THR A 31 -0.48 -13.22 -4.13
C THR A 31 0.95 -13.48 -4.60
N TYR A 32 1.43 -12.76 -5.61
CA TYR A 32 2.82 -12.85 -6.08
C TYR A 32 3.81 -12.39 -5.02
N PHE A 33 3.56 -11.25 -4.37
CA PHE A 33 4.39 -10.76 -3.27
C PHE A 33 4.37 -11.70 -2.05
N MET A 34 3.24 -12.37 -1.78
CA MET A 34 3.12 -13.39 -0.73
C MET A 34 3.91 -14.64 -1.06
N ASN A 35 3.91 -15.09 -2.32
CA ASN A 35 4.69 -16.27 -2.70
C ASN A 35 6.20 -16.02 -2.58
N ASN A 36 6.62 -14.75 -2.72
CA ASN A 36 8.01 -14.32 -2.60
C ASN A 36 8.37 -13.70 -1.24
N SER A 37 7.47 -13.68 -0.24
CA SER A 37 7.77 -13.12 1.09
C SER A 37 8.54 -14.08 1.96
N THR A 38 8.29 -15.39 1.84
CA THR A 38 9.03 -16.43 2.59
C THR A 38 10.53 -16.37 2.31
N GLU A 39 10.94 -16.27 1.04
CA GLU A 39 12.35 -16.13 0.67
C GLU A 39 12.98 -14.85 1.25
N ARG A 40 12.25 -13.73 1.24
CA ARG A 40 12.74 -12.46 1.79
C ARG A 40 12.86 -12.49 3.31
N GLY A 41 11.92 -13.15 4.00
CA GLY A 41 11.99 -13.34 5.44
C GLY A 41 13.19 -14.19 5.83
N LEU A 42 13.45 -15.28 5.11
CA LEU A 42 14.62 -16.14 5.33
C LEU A 42 15.93 -15.38 5.07
N LEU A 43 16.04 -14.64 3.98
CA LEU A 43 17.21 -13.80 3.68
C LEU A 43 17.44 -12.69 4.72
N ALA A 44 16.36 -12.10 5.25
CA ALA A 44 16.46 -11.09 6.29
C ALA A 44 16.93 -11.71 7.62
N PHE A 45 16.46 -12.92 7.94
CA PHE A 45 16.92 -13.68 9.09
C PHE A 45 18.38 -14.10 8.96
N GLU A 46 18.80 -14.61 7.79
CA GLU A 46 20.19 -14.95 7.47
C GLU A 46 21.12 -13.76 7.68
N ARG A 47 20.83 -12.60 7.10
CA ARG A 47 21.63 -11.38 7.30
C ARG A 47 21.70 -10.93 8.76
N PHE A 48 20.60 -11.08 9.49
CA PHE A 48 20.55 -10.77 10.91
C PHE A 48 21.49 -11.71 11.69
N SER A 49 21.46 -13.01 11.40
CA SER A 49 22.34 -14.00 12.00
C SER A 49 23.82 -13.81 11.63
N GLU A 50 24.13 -13.48 10.38
CA GLU A 50 25.49 -13.12 9.94
C GLU A 50 26.01 -11.90 10.73
N GLN A 51 25.17 -10.87 10.90
CA GLN A 51 25.55 -9.67 11.64
C GLN A 51 25.85 -9.96 13.12
N ILE A 52 25.06 -10.84 13.74
CA ILE A 52 25.29 -11.30 15.11
C ILE A 52 26.61 -12.06 15.19
N THR A 53 26.81 -13.02 14.29
CA THR A 53 28.01 -13.86 14.25
C THR A 53 29.26 -13.00 14.07
N TYR A 54 29.21 -12.02 13.17
CA TYR A 54 30.29 -11.07 12.97
C TYR A 54 30.60 -10.27 14.24
N ARG A 55 29.58 -9.78 14.96
CA ARG A 55 29.79 -9.02 16.21
C ARG A 55 30.46 -9.88 17.28
N VAL A 56 30.03 -11.13 17.44
CA VAL A 56 30.64 -12.06 18.41
C VAL A 56 32.06 -12.40 17.99
N SER A 57 32.27 -12.78 16.73
CA SER A 57 33.59 -13.12 16.18
C SER A 57 34.59 -11.95 16.29
N ASP A 58 34.18 -10.73 15.93
CA ASP A 58 35.01 -9.51 16.08
C ASP A 58 35.39 -9.25 17.55
N HIS A 59 34.47 -9.51 18.48
CA HIS A 59 34.75 -9.37 19.90
C HIS A 59 35.76 -10.42 20.39
N LEU A 60 35.57 -11.69 20.02
CA LEU A 60 36.51 -12.77 20.36
C LEU A 60 37.90 -12.55 19.71
N SER A 61 37.94 -12.00 18.49
CA SER A 61 39.19 -11.62 17.80
C SER A 61 39.96 -10.59 18.61
N LYS A 62 39.29 -9.53 19.05
CA LYS A 62 39.92 -8.47 19.83
C LYS A 62 40.51 -8.99 21.13
N TYR A 63 39.82 -9.88 21.85
CA TYR A 63 40.38 -10.53 23.05
C TYR A 63 41.61 -11.36 22.72
N THR A 64 41.54 -12.14 21.66
CA THR A 64 42.67 -12.97 21.16
C THR A 64 43.89 -12.11 20.81
N GLU A 65 43.69 -11.01 20.07
CA GLU A 65 44.75 -10.08 19.69
C GLU A 65 45.40 -9.42 20.91
N GLN A 66 44.61 -8.97 21.89
CA GLN A 66 45.14 -8.36 23.11
C GLN A 66 46.00 -9.36 23.92
N LEU A 67 45.58 -10.62 24.01
CA LEU A 67 46.34 -11.67 24.69
C LEU A 67 47.67 -11.98 23.98
N ILE A 68 47.66 -12.02 22.65
CA ILE A 68 48.88 -12.22 21.84
C ILE A 68 49.84 -11.04 21.99
N LEU A 69 49.33 -9.80 21.95
CA LEU A 69 50.13 -8.59 22.17
C LEU A 69 50.77 -8.59 23.56
N LEU A 70 50.00 -8.96 24.58
CA LEU A 70 50.51 -9.09 25.94
C LEU A 70 51.62 -10.14 26.03
N LYS A 71 51.41 -11.36 25.49
CA LYS A 71 52.46 -12.39 25.44
C LYS A 71 53.71 -11.84 24.76
N SER A 72 53.56 -11.19 23.61
CA SER A 72 54.68 -10.63 22.86
C SER A 72 55.46 -9.59 23.66
N GLU A 73 54.79 -8.69 24.38
CA GLU A 73 55.47 -7.68 25.21
C GLU A 73 56.20 -8.31 26.39
N LEU A 74 55.59 -9.31 27.06
CA LEU A 74 56.22 -10.03 28.16
C LEU A 74 57.48 -10.80 27.70
N MET A 75 57.43 -11.42 26.51
CA MET A 75 58.57 -12.12 25.92
C MET A 75 59.71 -11.17 25.50
N ASP A 76 59.38 -10.03 24.87
CA ASP A 76 60.37 -9.07 24.39
C ASP A 76 61.18 -8.44 25.53
N ARG A 77 60.52 -8.16 26.66
CA ARG A 77 61.15 -7.53 27.83
C ARG A 77 61.96 -8.48 28.71
N GLN A 78 61.88 -9.80 28.48
CA GLN A 78 62.58 -10.84 29.27
C GLN A 78 62.43 -10.66 30.79
N ILE A 79 61.23 -10.31 31.25
CA ILE A 79 61.00 -9.94 32.64
C ILE A 79 61.05 -11.18 33.52
N THR A 80 61.97 -11.19 34.48
CA THR A 80 62.09 -12.25 35.47
C THR A 80 61.49 -11.89 36.82
N ASP A 81 61.20 -10.61 37.07
CA ASP A 81 60.66 -10.12 38.33
C ASP A 81 59.11 -10.19 38.36
N LEU A 82 58.57 -10.71 39.46
CA LEU A 82 57.14 -10.93 39.60
C LEU A 82 56.36 -9.60 39.70
N ASP A 83 56.95 -8.59 40.36
CA ASP A 83 56.32 -7.28 40.54
C ASP A 83 56.22 -6.53 39.18
N ASP A 84 57.27 -6.59 38.36
CA ASP A 84 57.27 -6.04 37.01
C ASP A 84 56.26 -6.74 36.08
N MET A 85 56.14 -8.07 36.17
CA MET A 85 55.10 -8.81 35.45
C MET A 85 53.70 -8.37 35.87
N GLN A 86 53.42 -8.31 37.17
CA GLN A 86 52.11 -7.87 37.69
C GLN A 86 51.76 -6.44 37.27
N ASN A 87 52.74 -5.53 37.24
CA ASN A 87 52.53 -4.16 36.77
C ASN A 87 52.11 -4.10 35.30
N ILE A 88 52.69 -4.94 34.44
CA ILE A 88 52.29 -5.03 33.02
C ILE A 88 50.90 -5.62 32.89
N LEU A 89 50.61 -6.72 33.58
CA LEU A 89 49.28 -7.32 33.57
C LEU A 89 48.21 -6.33 34.02
N ARG A 90 48.46 -5.59 35.10
CA ARG A 90 47.56 -4.56 35.62
C ARG A 90 47.35 -3.43 34.62
N ARG A 91 48.40 -2.99 33.91
CA ARG A 91 48.28 -1.98 32.86
C ARG A 91 47.39 -2.49 31.72
N TYR A 92 47.58 -3.73 31.27
CA TYR A 92 46.75 -4.32 30.23
C TYR A 92 45.28 -4.42 30.66
N VAL A 93 44.97 -4.87 31.88
CA VAL A 93 43.58 -4.91 32.36
C VAL A 93 42.95 -3.51 32.42
N ASN A 94 43.71 -2.48 32.78
CA ASN A 94 43.19 -1.10 32.84
C ASN A 94 43.04 -0.42 31.47
N ASP A 95 43.94 -0.72 30.52
CA ASP A 95 44.04 -0.03 29.23
C ASP A 95 43.40 -0.82 28.07
N SER A 96 43.05 -2.09 28.28
CA SER A 96 42.46 -2.98 27.27
C SER A 96 41.05 -3.43 27.64
N ALA A 97 40.42 -4.22 26.76
CA ALA A 97 39.11 -4.82 27.01
C ALA A 97 39.18 -6.07 27.91
N LEU A 98 40.36 -6.53 28.32
CA LEU A 98 40.50 -7.76 29.11
C LEU A 98 39.96 -7.56 30.52
N GLU A 99 38.95 -8.33 30.92
CA GLU A 99 38.33 -8.20 32.24
C GLU A 99 39.22 -8.74 33.38
N GLY A 100 40.04 -9.73 33.05
CA GLY A 100 41.02 -10.32 33.95
C GLY A 100 42.12 -11.01 33.16
N VAL A 101 43.33 -11.01 33.70
CA VAL A 101 44.50 -11.65 33.09
C VAL A 101 45.36 -12.26 34.18
N GLY A 102 46.00 -13.39 33.90
CA GLY A 102 46.95 -13.99 34.80
C GLY A 102 47.73 -15.13 34.16
N PHE A 103 48.32 -15.97 35.02
CA PHE A 103 49.01 -17.18 34.62
C PHE A 103 48.29 -18.43 35.11
N VAL A 104 48.20 -19.44 34.26
CA VAL A 104 47.79 -20.80 34.63
C VAL A 104 49.04 -21.56 35.05
N LEU A 105 48.97 -22.25 36.18
CA LEU A 105 50.07 -23.05 36.73
C LEU A 105 49.96 -24.53 36.28
N GLU A 106 51.04 -25.29 36.45
CA GLU A 106 51.09 -26.73 36.11
C GLU A 106 50.02 -27.57 36.81
N ASP A 107 49.53 -27.14 37.98
CA ASP A 107 48.48 -27.83 38.74
C ASP A 107 47.05 -27.47 38.27
N GLY A 108 46.92 -26.64 37.24
CA GLY A 108 45.64 -26.19 36.69
C GLY A 108 44.99 -25.04 37.47
N THR A 109 45.65 -24.51 38.50
CA THR A 109 45.21 -23.29 39.20
C THR A 109 45.62 -22.03 38.44
N ALA A 110 44.91 -20.93 38.70
CA ALA A 110 45.18 -19.65 38.07
C ALA A 110 45.68 -18.63 39.10
N ARG A 111 46.67 -17.83 38.71
CA ARG A 111 47.15 -16.68 39.48
C ARG A 111 46.86 -15.40 38.70
N SER A 112 46.05 -14.52 39.25
CA SER A 112 45.61 -13.30 38.59
C SER A 112 46.70 -12.22 38.59
N TYR A 113 46.45 -11.14 37.85
CA TYR A 113 47.29 -9.93 37.82
C TYR A 113 47.47 -9.24 39.18
N THR A 114 46.62 -9.53 40.18
CA THR A 114 46.79 -9.03 41.55
C THR A 114 47.71 -9.92 42.39
N GLY A 115 48.08 -11.10 41.88
CA GLY A 115 48.86 -12.12 42.58
C GLY A 115 48.00 -13.07 43.41
N GLU A 116 46.70 -12.87 43.46
CA GLU A 116 45.77 -13.78 44.15
C GLU A 116 45.51 -15.03 43.30
N THR A 117 45.25 -16.16 43.98
CA THR A 117 44.85 -17.39 43.31
C THR A 117 43.38 -17.33 42.95
N GLU A 118 43.08 -17.42 41.66
CA GLU A 118 41.71 -17.58 41.15
C GLU A 118 41.39 -19.06 41.08
N VAL A 119 40.29 -19.44 41.76
CA VAL A 119 39.80 -20.81 41.78
C VAL A 119 38.63 -20.89 40.81
N PHE A 120 38.86 -21.57 39.70
CA PHE A 120 37.80 -21.99 38.79
C PHE A 120 37.10 -23.22 39.34
N ASP A 121 35.83 -23.40 38.97
CA ASP A 121 35.01 -24.52 39.43
C ASP A 121 35.60 -25.86 38.95
N GLU A 122 36.22 -25.89 37.77
CA GLU A 122 37.01 -27.02 37.27
C GLU A 122 38.49 -26.62 37.07
N PRO A 123 39.45 -27.54 37.31
CA PRO A 123 40.86 -27.30 36.99
C PRO A 123 41.05 -26.93 35.51
N ILE A 124 41.88 -25.92 35.24
CA ILE A 124 42.12 -25.49 33.87
C ILE A 124 42.96 -26.56 33.15
N ASP A 125 42.41 -27.13 32.09
CA ASP A 125 43.19 -28.00 31.20
C ASP A 125 44.30 -27.18 30.54
N VAL A 126 45.52 -27.72 30.55
CA VAL A 126 46.71 -27.12 29.93
C VAL A 126 47.17 -27.92 28.72
N LEU A 127 46.55 -29.07 28.43
CA LEU A 127 46.96 -29.96 27.36
C LEU A 127 46.73 -29.33 25.98
N ASP A 128 45.61 -28.63 25.81
CA ASP A 128 45.25 -27.92 24.58
C ASP A 128 46.27 -26.82 24.25
N VAL A 129 46.73 -26.08 25.25
CA VAL A 129 47.73 -25.01 25.11
C VAL A 129 49.08 -25.54 24.62
N HIS A 130 49.49 -26.73 25.09
CA HIS A 130 50.73 -27.37 24.63
C HIS A 130 50.62 -27.91 23.20
N ASN A 131 49.45 -28.44 22.83
CA ASN A 131 49.22 -28.95 21.48
C ASN A 131 49.20 -27.81 20.43
N TYR A 132 48.84 -26.60 20.83
CA TYR A 132 48.73 -25.42 19.96
C TYR A 132 49.50 -24.21 20.52
N PRO A 133 50.84 -24.24 20.55
CA PRO A 133 51.69 -23.28 21.29
C PRO A 133 51.65 -21.83 20.76
N TYR A 134 51.18 -21.64 19.51
CA TYR A 134 51.11 -20.34 18.84
C TYR A 134 49.68 -19.81 18.67
N THR A 135 48.68 -20.53 19.18
CA THR A 135 47.28 -20.19 19.03
C THR A 135 46.68 -19.91 20.40
N VAL A 136 45.75 -18.95 20.47
CA VAL A 136 44.94 -18.78 21.67
C VAL A 136 43.89 -19.88 21.69
N THR A 137 43.96 -20.76 22.69
CA THR A 137 42.96 -21.80 22.90
C THR A 137 41.80 -21.25 23.72
N LEU A 138 40.62 -21.82 23.50
CA LEU A 138 39.36 -21.34 24.07
C LEU A 138 38.64 -22.50 24.75
N SER A 139 38.29 -22.33 26.03
CA SER A 139 37.45 -23.30 26.76
C SER A 139 36.38 -22.60 27.58
N ALA A 140 35.33 -23.33 27.93
CA ALA A 140 34.36 -22.89 28.91
C ALA A 140 34.78 -23.40 30.30
N ASN A 141 34.58 -22.58 31.32
CA ASN A 141 34.70 -22.94 32.74
C ASN A 141 33.75 -22.03 33.54
N SER A 142 33.74 -22.12 34.86
CA SER A 142 32.91 -21.27 35.71
C SER A 142 33.73 -20.75 36.88
N ILE A 143 33.35 -19.57 37.38
CA ILE A 143 33.84 -19.02 38.64
C ILE A 143 32.62 -18.77 39.52
N ASN A 144 32.52 -19.45 40.66
CA ASN A 144 31.36 -19.36 41.57
C ASN A 144 30.03 -19.68 40.85
N GLY A 145 30.03 -20.66 39.94
CA GLY A 145 28.87 -21.04 39.14
C GLY A 145 28.49 -20.06 38.02
N GLN A 146 29.27 -18.99 37.80
CA GLN A 146 29.08 -18.10 36.65
C GLN A 146 30.00 -18.53 35.51
N GLY A 147 29.39 -18.88 34.37
CA GLY A 147 30.11 -19.33 33.18
C GLY A 147 31.06 -18.26 32.63
N GLN A 148 32.28 -18.68 32.35
CA GLN A 148 33.40 -17.91 31.82
C GLN A 148 33.91 -18.58 30.55
N LEU A 149 34.30 -17.75 29.58
CA LEU A 149 35.02 -18.17 28.41
C LEU A 149 36.52 -17.89 28.61
N LEU A 150 37.32 -18.94 28.75
CA LEU A 150 38.76 -18.85 29.02
C LEU A 150 39.57 -18.83 27.73
N PHE A 151 40.31 -17.75 27.53
CA PHE A 151 41.32 -17.58 26.50
C PHE A 151 42.68 -17.91 27.10
N ARG A 152 43.43 -18.84 26.48
CA ARG A 152 44.73 -19.28 26.99
C ARG A 152 45.76 -19.31 25.87
N ILE A 153 47.00 -18.91 26.16
CA ILE A 153 48.12 -19.03 25.25
C ILE A 153 49.34 -19.54 25.99
N LEU A 154 50.14 -20.39 25.33
CA LEU A 154 51.31 -20.99 25.95
C LEU A 154 52.26 -19.90 26.48
N TRP A 155 52.72 -20.06 27.70
CA TRP A 155 53.78 -19.26 28.28
C TRP A 155 55.08 -20.07 28.26
N ASP A 156 56.04 -19.61 27.49
CA ASP A 156 57.38 -20.19 27.34
C ASP A 156 58.48 -19.19 27.76
N GLY A 157 58.10 -18.12 28.46
CA GLY A 157 59.00 -17.08 28.93
C GLY A 157 59.82 -17.46 30.17
N GLN A 158 60.84 -16.66 30.47
CA GLN A 158 61.65 -16.80 31.69
C GLN A 158 60.87 -16.20 32.88
N GLY A 159 60.80 -16.89 34.03
CA GLY A 159 60.01 -16.43 35.19
C GLY A 159 59.66 -17.55 36.17
N ASP A 160 58.44 -17.50 36.72
CA ASP A 160 57.89 -18.58 37.57
C ASP A 160 57.85 -19.90 36.78
N SER A 161 58.69 -20.86 37.19
CA SER A 161 58.82 -22.16 36.51
C SER A 161 57.55 -23.00 36.56
N SER A 162 56.58 -22.63 37.40
CA SER A 162 55.29 -23.31 37.50
C SER A 162 54.23 -22.75 36.53
N ALA A 163 54.48 -21.61 35.86
CA ALA A 163 53.54 -21.01 34.92
C ALA A 163 53.63 -21.67 33.54
N VAL A 164 52.47 -22.08 33.02
CA VAL A 164 52.33 -22.84 31.77
C VAL A 164 51.64 -22.03 30.67
N ALA A 165 50.69 -21.18 31.04
CA ALA A 165 49.92 -20.38 30.09
C ALA A 165 49.61 -19.00 30.63
N ILE A 166 49.46 -18.00 29.76
CA ILE A 166 48.77 -16.76 30.08
C ILE A 166 47.28 -17.00 29.81
N TYR A 167 46.43 -16.65 30.77
CA TYR A 167 44.98 -16.69 30.57
C TYR A 167 44.33 -15.30 30.66
N SER A 168 43.19 -15.21 30.01
CA SER A 168 42.18 -14.19 30.25
C SER A 168 40.80 -14.84 30.20
N TYR A 169 39.79 -14.19 30.75
CA TYR A 169 38.41 -14.68 30.66
C TYR A 169 37.47 -13.57 30.19
N LEU A 170 36.38 -14.02 29.56
CA LEU A 170 35.23 -13.22 29.20
C LEU A 170 33.99 -13.85 29.85
N PRO A 171 33.27 -13.16 30.73
CA PRO A 171 32.02 -13.66 31.26
C PRO A 171 31.04 -13.96 30.14
N LEU A 172 30.41 -15.12 30.22
CA LEU A 172 29.38 -15.52 29.27
C LEU A 172 28.18 -14.57 29.33
N SER A 173 27.98 -13.84 30.44
CA SER A 173 27.01 -12.75 30.53
C SER A 173 27.29 -11.60 29.58
N THR A 174 28.55 -11.33 29.25
CA THR A 174 28.93 -10.27 28.29
C THR A 174 28.47 -10.65 26.88
N ILE A 175 28.60 -11.94 26.51
CA ILE A 175 28.03 -12.48 25.27
C ILE A 175 26.50 -12.39 25.30
N SER A 176 25.86 -12.75 26.42
CA SER A 176 24.41 -12.58 26.60
C SER A 176 23.97 -11.13 26.37
N ASP A 177 24.70 -10.15 26.94
CA ASP A 177 24.38 -8.73 26.83
C ASP A 177 24.52 -8.20 25.40
N MET A 178 25.50 -8.68 24.63
CA MET A 178 25.63 -8.35 23.20
C MET A 178 24.43 -8.79 22.36
N LEU A 179 23.70 -9.77 22.86
CA LEU A 179 22.59 -10.46 22.20
C LEU A 179 21.22 -10.09 22.81
N LYS A 180 21.17 -9.33 23.91
CA LYS A 180 19.90 -8.92 24.56
C LYS A 180 19.02 -8.05 23.65
N ASP A 181 19.62 -7.20 22.82
CA ASP A 181 18.90 -6.33 21.89
C ASP A 181 18.62 -6.99 20.53
N THR A 182 19.08 -8.22 20.32
CA THR A 182 18.90 -8.93 19.05
C THR A 182 17.58 -9.70 19.06
N THR A 183 16.47 -8.99 18.95
CA THR A 183 15.14 -9.60 18.75
C THR A 183 14.78 -9.59 17.27
N TYR A 184 14.39 -10.74 16.73
CA TYR A 184 13.94 -10.86 15.34
C TYR A 184 12.42 -11.07 15.29
N GLY A 185 11.67 -10.07 14.82
CA GLY A 185 10.23 -10.20 14.61
C GLY A 185 9.40 -10.36 15.90
N ASN A 186 9.79 -9.71 17.00
CA ASN A 186 9.15 -9.75 18.32
C ASN A 186 9.14 -11.11 19.05
N ALA A 187 9.68 -12.17 18.43
CA ALA A 187 10.07 -13.39 19.13
C ALA A 187 11.59 -13.32 19.35
N GLY A 188 12.05 -13.44 20.59
CA GLY A 188 13.50 -13.52 20.85
C GLY A 188 14.12 -14.61 19.98
N ALA A 189 15.22 -14.28 19.29
CA ALA A 189 16.02 -15.29 18.63
C ALA A 189 16.81 -16.03 19.71
N PHE A 190 16.74 -17.35 19.74
CA PHE A 190 17.62 -18.15 20.57
C PHE A 190 18.97 -18.24 19.88
N VAL A 191 20.04 -17.93 20.62
CA VAL A 191 21.40 -17.98 20.11
C VAL A 191 22.20 -18.98 20.93
N ALA A 192 22.94 -19.86 20.27
CA ALA A 192 23.83 -20.80 20.92
C ALA A 192 25.17 -20.87 20.21
N ILE A 193 26.21 -21.27 20.94
CA ILE A 193 27.52 -21.56 20.37
C ILE A 193 27.75 -23.06 20.56
N VAL A 194 28.09 -23.74 19.47
CA VAL A 194 28.43 -25.16 19.46
C VAL A 194 29.84 -25.37 18.92
N ASP A 195 30.49 -26.47 19.30
CA ASP A 195 31.71 -26.92 18.62
C ASP A 195 31.39 -27.66 17.30
N HIS A 196 32.43 -28.06 16.58
CA HIS A 196 32.33 -28.79 15.31
C HIS A 196 31.69 -30.17 15.44
N GLU A 197 31.66 -30.75 16.64
CA GLU A 197 30.97 -32.01 16.93
C GLU A 197 29.50 -31.77 17.30
N GLY A 198 29.05 -30.51 17.38
CA GLY A 198 27.70 -30.12 17.72
C GLY A 198 27.40 -30.01 19.22
N ASN A 199 28.41 -30.10 20.09
CA ASN A 199 28.21 -29.97 21.53
C ASN A 199 28.03 -28.50 21.91
N HIS A 200 27.04 -28.21 22.76
CA HIS A 200 26.79 -26.85 23.23
C HIS A 200 27.90 -26.34 24.14
N ARG A 201 28.46 -25.17 23.81
CA ARG A 201 29.44 -24.43 24.62
C ARG A 201 28.82 -23.27 25.36
N TRP A 202 27.78 -22.67 24.79
CA TRP A 202 27.03 -21.58 25.41
C TRP A 202 25.64 -21.44 24.78
N ASN A 203 24.68 -20.85 25.50
CA ASN A 203 23.39 -20.46 24.97
C ASN A 203 22.85 -19.16 25.62
N SER A 204 21.93 -18.50 24.91
CA SER A 204 21.38 -17.20 25.30
C SER A 204 20.18 -17.28 26.26
N SER A 205 19.70 -18.48 26.60
CA SER A 205 18.47 -18.65 27.38
C SER A 205 18.35 -20.04 27.99
N ASP A 206 17.85 -20.10 29.22
CA ASP A 206 17.50 -21.34 29.95
C ASP A 206 16.24 -22.06 29.44
N THR A 207 15.82 -21.79 28.20
CA THR A 207 14.64 -22.45 27.61
C THR A 207 14.94 -23.90 27.22
N LEU A 208 13.94 -24.65 26.72
CA LEU A 208 13.95 -26.10 26.45
C LEU A 208 15.16 -26.67 25.67
N GLU A 209 15.96 -25.81 25.01
CA GLU A 209 17.19 -26.14 24.27
C GLU A 209 18.46 -26.02 25.15
N ASN A 210 18.33 -25.49 26.38
CA ASN A 210 19.35 -25.50 27.43
C ASN A 210 19.25 -26.79 28.25
N LYS A 211 19.96 -27.81 27.79
CA LYS A 211 20.29 -28.98 28.60
C LYS A 211 21.80 -29.14 28.55
N GLU A 212 22.46 -29.11 29.70
CA GLU A 212 23.90 -29.39 29.77
C GLU A 212 24.21 -30.73 29.08
N GLY A 213 25.23 -30.73 28.21
CA GLY A 213 25.65 -31.92 27.47
C GLY A 213 24.76 -32.31 26.27
N HIS A 214 23.83 -31.45 25.84
CA HIS A 214 23.12 -31.68 24.59
C HIS A 214 24.02 -31.49 23.36
N ASN A 215 23.65 -32.17 22.29
CA ASN A 215 24.33 -32.14 21.01
C ASN A 215 23.31 -31.81 19.91
N VAL A 216 23.53 -30.71 19.20
CA VAL A 216 22.56 -30.19 18.22
C VAL A 216 22.32 -31.18 17.08
N ILE A 217 23.34 -31.92 16.65
CA ILE A 217 23.24 -32.89 15.56
C ILE A 217 22.30 -34.01 16.00
N ARG A 218 22.51 -34.55 17.21
CA ARG A 218 21.67 -35.59 17.79
C ARG A 218 20.23 -35.12 18.02
N ASP A 219 20.04 -33.86 18.40
CA ASP A 219 18.71 -33.29 18.52
C ASP A 219 18.02 -33.21 17.16
N LEU A 220 18.74 -32.81 16.12
CA LEU A 220 18.22 -32.76 14.75
C LEU A 220 17.92 -34.16 14.16
N GLU A 221 18.59 -35.23 14.62
CA GLU A 221 18.24 -36.62 14.22
C GLU A 221 16.83 -37.03 14.66
N ILE A 222 16.34 -36.44 15.76
CA ILE A 222 15.01 -36.75 16.32
C ILE A 222 13.93 -35.93 15.62
N TYR A 223 14.29 -34.78 15.06
CA TYR A 223 13.36 -33.87 14.39
C TYR A 223 13.23 -34.16 12.90
N ASP A 224 12.04 -33.90 12.37
CA ASP A 224 11.84 -33.95 10.92
C ASP A 224 12.40 -32.66 10.31
N LEU A 225 13.48 -32.80 9.55
CA LEU A 225 14.09 -31.71 8.81
C LEU A 225 13.34 -31.49 7.50
N ASN A 226 12.79 -30.30 7.35
CA ASN A 226 12.13 -29.88 6.13
C ASN A 226 13.18 -29.50 5.06
N ASN A 227 12.77 -29.50 3.78
CA ASN A 227 13.58 -29.16 2.60
C ASN A 227 14.65 -30.18 2.17
N GLY A 228 14.56 -31.43 2.63
CA GLY A 228 15.45 -32.52 2.18
C GLY A 228 16.84 -32.52 2.81
N ALA A 229 17.09 -31.62 3.77
CA ALA A 229 18.28 -31.65 4.60
C ALA A 229 18.20 -32.81 5.59
N THR A 230 19.34 -33.40 5.94
CA THR A 230 19.45 -34.44 6.97
C THR A 230 20.33 -33.96 8.11
N ALA A 231 20.19 -34.58 9.29
CA ALA A 231 21.09 -34.29 10.42
C ALA A 231 22.56 -34.58 10.04
N GLU A 232 22.81 -35.60 9.22
CA GLU A 232 24.14 -35.93 8.68
C GLU A 232 24.69 -34.82 7.76
N GLU A 233 23.84 -34.19 6.96
CA GLU A 233 24.25 -33.03 6.15
C GLU A 233 24.61 -31.83 7.03
N VAL A 234 23.84 -31.58 8.10
CA VAL A 234 24.17 -30.51 9.06
C VAL A 234 25.48 -30.81 9.77
N ALA A 235 25.68 -32.06 10.23
CA ALA A 235 26.92 -32.51 10.85
C ALA A 235 28.13 -32.28 9.93
N THR A 236 28.01 -32.70 8.68
CA THR A 236 29.06 -32.52 7.67
C THR A 236 29.38 -31.04 7.46
N ARG A 237 28.36 -30.17 7.41
CA ARG A 237 28.57 -28.71 7.24
C ARG A 237 29.22 -28.07 8.47
N LEU A 238 28.86 -28.49 9.68
CA LEU A 238 29.52 -28.03 10.92
C LEU A 238 30.99 -28.45 10.95
N GLU A 239 31.29 -29.70 10.60
CA GLU A 239 32.66 -30.21 10.51
C GLU A 239 33.50 -29.45 9.47
N LEU A 240 32.91 -29.16 8.30
CA LEU A 240 33.55 -28.41 7.23
C LEU A 240 33.55 -26.89 7.43
N GLN A 241 33.02 -26.38 8.55
CA GLN A 241 32.88 -24.94 8.83
C GLN A 241 32.18 -24.20 7.68
N LEU A 242 31.04 -24.74 7.24
CA LEU A 242 30.18 -24.14 6.24
C LEU A 242 28.93 -23.58 6.91
N SER A 243 28.50 -22.41 6.45
CA SER A 243 27.23 -21.85 6.88
C SER A 243 26.04 -22.56 6.24
N GLY A 244 24.88 -22.42 6.87
CA GLY A 244 23.67 -23.00 6.33
C GLY A 244 22.42 -22.65 7.09
N LEU A 245 21.31 -22.85 6.40
CA LEU A 245 19.96 -22.68 6.92
C LEU A 245 19.21 -23.99 6.80
N VAL A 246 18.60 -24.43 7.89
CA VAL A 246 17.70 -25.57 7.93
C VAL A 246 16.42 -25.23 8.67
N THR A 247 15.35 -25.91 8.31
CA THR A 247 14.05 -25.78 8.97
C THR A 247 13.66 -27.11 9.57
N TYR A 248 13.22 -27.11 10.81
CA TYR A 248 12.87 -28.32 11.54
C TYR A 248 11.62 -28.08 12.40
N THR A 249 10.91 -29.15 12.74
CA THR A 249 9.75 -29.07 13.63
C THR A 249 10.11 -29.60 15.00
N ALA A 250 10.07 -28.73 16.01
CA ALA A 250 10.31 -29.10 17.40
C ALA A 250 9.17 -28.62 18.29
N TYR A 251 8.73 -29.48 19.21
CA TYR A 251 7.63 -29.19 20.15
C TYR A 251 6.32 -28.71 19.49
N GLY A 252 6.06 -29.16 18.26
CA GLY A 252 4.86 -28.79 17.49
C GLY A 252 4.93 -27.44 16.78
N GLU A 253 6.08 -26.76 16.81
CA GLU A 253 6.33 -25.51 16.08
C GLU A 253 7.43 -25.70 15.04
N GLU A 254 7.22 -25.13 13.85
CA GLU A 254 8.27 -25.03 12.84
C GLU A 254 9.26 -23.93 13.23
N ARG A 255 10.54 -24.26 13.16
CA ARG A 255 11.66 -23.38 13.50
C ARG A 255 12.62 -23.28 12.34
N VAL A 256 13.32 -22.15 12.30
CA VAL A 256 14.41 -21.90 11.38
C VAL A 256 15.69 -21.86 12.19
N LEU A 257 16.64 -22.73 11.86
CA LEU A 257 17.99 -22.77 12.40
C LEU A 257 18.93 -22.26 11.32
N PHE A 258 19.70 -21.23 11.65
CA PHE A 258 20.84 -20.78 10.88
C PHE A 258 22.11 -21.04 11.67
N PHE A 259 23.14 -21.53 11.01
CA PHE A 259 24.44 -21.81 11.62
C PHE A 259 25.55 -21.15 10.82
N GLU A 260 26.40 -20.38 11.51
CA GLU A 260 27.50 -19.63 10.92
C GLU A 260 28.78 -19.87 11.72
N PRO A 261 29.88 -20.32 11.07
CA PRO A 261 31.17 -20.47 11.73
C PRO A 261 31.68 -19.15 12.30
N LEU A 262 32.14 -19.16 13.55
CA LEU A 262 32.73 -17.98 14.19
C LEU A 262 34.15 -17.69 13.67
N GLY A 263 34.80 -18.67 13.02
CA GLY A 263 36.21 -18.59 12.62
C GLY A 263 37.20 -18.83 13.76
N TYR A 264 36.71 -19.17 14.97
CA TYR A 264 37.53 -19.44 16.16
C TYR A 264 37.23 -20.84 16.70
N ASN A 265 38.28 -21.63 16.96
CA ASN A 265 38.21 -22.95 17.60
C ASN A 265 37.22 -23.94 16.95
N TYR A 266 36.95 -23.78 15.66
CA TYR A 266 35.92 -24.53 14.92
C TYR A 266 34.51 -24.41 15.53
N TRP A 267 34.24 -23.32 16.26
CA TRP A 267 32.94 -23.06 16.86
C TRP A 267 32.00 -22.41 15.87
N THR A 268 30.73 -22.75 16.00
CA THR A 268 29.65 -22.29 15.14
C THR A 268 28.58 -21.62 16.00
N LEU A 269 28.15 -20.44 15.57
CA LEU A 269 27.03 -19.74 16.19
C LEU A 269 25.73 -20.18 15.53
N LEU A 270 24.82 -20.69 16.34
CA LEU A 270 23.48 -21.09 15.96
C LEU A 270 22.52 -19.95 16.29
N THR A 271 21.66 -19.60 15.35
CA THR A 271 20.50 -18.74 15.59
C THR A 271 19.23 -19.51 15.27
N ILE A 272 18.32 -19.58 16.23
CA ILE A 272 17.06 -20.31 16.13
C ILE A 272 15.91 -19.33 16.36
N THR A 273 14.93 -19.35 15.47
CA THR A 273 13.71 -18.55 15.62
C THR A 273 12.48 -19.33 15.13
N PRO A 274 11.28 -19.11 15.71
CA PRO A 274 10.06 -19.66 15.16
C PRO A 274 9.84 -19.20 13.72
N ARG A 275 9.46 -20.12 12.82
CA ARG A 275 9.17 -19.80 11.41
C ARG A 275 8.08 -18.73 11.29
N ALA A 276 7.09 -18.76 12.19
CA ALA A 276 6.04 -17.75 12.25
C ALA A 276 6.59 -16.32 12.42
N SER A 277 7.69 -16.14 13.16
CA SER A 277 8.34 -14.83 13.38
C SER A 277 9.02 -14.32 12.12
N VAL A 278 9.63 -15.22 11.34
CA VAL A 278 10.18 -14.95 10.01
C VAL A 278 9.09 -14.54 9.01
N LEU A 279 7.87 -15.02 9.22
CA LEU A 279 6.69 -14.71 8.42
C LEU A 279 5.88 -13.52 8.99
N ASN A 280 6.14 -13.02 10.20
CA ASN A 280 5.25 -12.08 10.90
C ASN A 280 5.47 -10.60 10.57
N THR A 281 6.50 -10.23 9.82
CA THR A 281 6.58 -8.91 9.17
C THR A 281 5.49 -8.72 8.08
N GLU A 282 4.71 -9.77 7.81
CA GLU A 282 3.71 -9.80 6.73
C GLU A 282 2.32 -9.27 7.12
N ASN A 283 1.91 -9.33 8.40
CA ASN A 283 0.53 -8.97 8.78
C ASN A 283 0.27 -7.46 8.65
N GLU A 284 1.29 -6.63 8.87
CA GLU A 284 1.19 -5.17 8.75
C GLU A 284 1.03 -4.73 7.29
N ILE A 285 1.83 -5.29 6.39
CA ILE A 285 1.74 -5.01 4.95
C ILE A 285 0.41 -5.54 4.37
N LYS A 286 -0.05 -6.72 4.83
CA LYS A 286 -1.37 -7.30 4.47
C LYS A 286 -2.52 -6.36 4.85
N MET A 287 -2.53 -5.83 6.08
CA MET A 287 -3.56 -4.89 6.52
C MET A 287 -3.56 -3.60 5.70
N ILE A 288 -2.39 -3.02 5.42
CA ILE A 288 -2.28 -1.77 4.66
C ILE A 288 -2.83 -1.94 3.23
N LEU A 289 -2.49 -3.03 2.54
CA LEU A 289 -2.96 -3.28 1.17
C LEU A 289 -4.46 -3.55 1.10
N VAL A 290 -5.02 -4.29 2.06
CA VAL A 290 -6.48 -4.53 2.15
C VAL A 290 -7.22 -3.22 2.43
N LEU A 291 -6.69 -2.36 3.30
CA LEU A 291 -7.26 -1.04 3.57
C LEU A 291 -7.24 -0.15 2.31
N ILE A 292 -6.14 -0.13 1.56
CA ILE A 292 -6.03 0.64 0.30
C ILE A 292 -7.02 0.13 -0.74
N ALA A 293 -7.13 -1.20 -0.91
CA ALA A 293 -8.10 -1.80 -1.82
C ALA A 293 -9.56 -1.49 -1.41
N GLY A 294 -9.86 -1.55 -0.11
CA GLY A 294 -11.16 -1.16 0.44
C GLY A 294 -11.50 0.31 0.17
N ILE A 295 -10.55 1.22 0.40
CA ILE A 295 -10.72 2.66 0.14
C ILE A 295 -10.98 2.90 -1.36
N LEU A 296 -10.21 2.26 -2.25
CA LEU A 296 -10.41 2.38 -3.71
C LEU A 296 -11.79 1.89 -4.14
N ALA A 297 -12.28 0.78 -3.59
CA ALA A 297 -13.61 0.26 -3.89
C ALA A 297 -14.72 1.23 -3.43
N ILE A 298 -14.57 1.81 -2.23
CA ILE A 298 -15.51 2.81 -1.69
C ILE A 298 -15.53 4.06 -2.56
N VAL A 299 -14.36 4.56 -2.98
CA VAL A 299 -14.25 5.73 -3.87
C VAL A 299 -14.93 5.46 -5.21
N ALA A 300 -14.71 4.29 -5.82
CA ALA A 300 -15.35 3.91 -7.06
C ALA A 300 -16.89 3.86 -6.92
N ALA A 301 -17.40 3.29 -5.83
CA ALA A 301 -18.82 3.25 -5.52
C ALA A 301 -19.42 4.65 -5.31
N ALA A 302 -18.70 5.54 -4.61
CA ALA A 302 -19.12 6.93 -4.39
C ALA A 302 -19.21 7.71 -5.71
N VAL A 303 -18.20 7.58 -6.58
CA VAL A 303 -18.20 8.19 -7.92
C VAL A 303 -19.38 7.70 -8.74
N TRP A 304 -19.65 6.39 -8.73
CA TRP A 304 -20.82 5.81 -9.40
C TRP A 304 -22.14 6.35 -8.86
N PHE A 305 -22.27 6.46 -7.54
CA PHE A 305 -23.47 6.98 -6.88
C PHE A 305 -23.73 8.46 -7.22
N ILE A 306 -22.69 9.31 -7.17
CA ILE A 306 -22.78 10.73 -7.54
C ILE A 306 -23.19 10.88 -9.00
N TYR A 307 -22.61 10.07 -9.89
CA TYR A 307 -22.95 10.09 -11.31
C TYR A 307 -24.42 9.71 -11.56
N LYS A 308 -24.91 8.65 -10.90
CA LYS A 308 -26.32 8.23 -11.00
C LYS A 308 -27.28 9.31 -10.51
N ASN A 309 -26.98 9.95 -9.38
CA ASN A 309 -27.80 11.04 -8.84
C ASN A 309 -27.86 12.25 -9.78
N ARG A 310 -26.75 12.62 -10.43
CA ARG A 310 -26.74 13.72 -11.42
C ARG A 310 -27.63 13.41 -12.62
N GLN A 311 -27.58 12.19 -13.15
CA GLN A 311 -28.44 11.78 -14.26
C GLN A 311 -29.93 11.86 -13.88
N MET A 312 -30.30 11.42 -12.68
CA MET A 312 -31.69 11.48 -12.21
C MET A 312 -32.18 12.91 -12.04
N LYS A 313 -31.35 13.81 -11.47
CA LYS A 313 -31.68 15.23 -11.32
C LYS A 313 -31.86 15.93 -12.67
N LEU A 314 -31.00 15.66 -13.65
CA LEU A 314 -31.14 16.22 -14.99
C LEU A 314 -32.43 15.75 -15.68
N ALA A 315 -32.76 14.46 -15.58
CA ALA A 315 -34.00 13.92 -16.12
C ALA A 315 -35.25 14.56 -15.48
N LEU A 316 -35.22 14.75 -14.16
CA LEU A 316 -36.29 15.42 -13.43
C LEU A 316 -36.44 16.89 -13.84
N ALA A 317 -35.34 17.63 -13.98
CA ALA A 317 -35.36 19.03 -14.38
C ALA A 317 -35.94 19.23 -15.79
N VAL A 318 -35.67 18.31 -16.72
CA VAL A 318 -36.26 18.33 -18.07
C VAL A 318 -37.76 18.07 -18.01
N ALA A 319 -38.19 17.04 -17.25
CA ALA A 319 -39.61 16.74 -17.09
C ALA A 319 -40.39 17.88 -16.41
N GLN A 320 -39.79 18.55 -15.43
CA GLN A 320 -40.40 19.70 -14.76
C GLN A 320 -40.53 20.91 -15.70
N LYS A 321 -39.52 21.19 -16.53
CA LYS A 321 -39.62 22.27 -17.53
C LYS A 321 -40.75 22.04 -18.51
N GLU A 322 -40.92 20.81 -18.98
CA GLU A 322 -42.02 20.45 -19.88
C GLU A 322 -43.39 20.61 -19.20
N SER A 323 -43.51 20.20 -17.94
CA SER A 323 -44.74 20.36 -17.15
C SER A 323 -45.10 21.82 -16.88
N ILE A 324 -44.12 22.67 -16.56
CA ILE A 324 -44.34 24.10 -16.29
C ILE A 324 -44.75 24.83 -17.56
N PHE A 325 -44.14 24.50 -18.70
CA PHE A 325 -44.50 25.09 -19.99
C PHE A 325 -45.95 24.75 -20.37
N LYS A 326 -46.35 23.48 -20.27
CA LYS A 326 -47.74 23.04 -20.51
C LYS A 326 -48.73 23.74 -19.59
N GLY A 327 -48.40 23.87 -18.30
CA GLY A 327 -49.26 24.58 -17.34
C GLY A 327 -49.44 26.07 -17.68
N LYS A 328 -48.35 26.77 -18.02
CA LYS A 328 -48.42 28.19 -18.41
C LYS A 328 -49.16 28.39 -19.73
N PHE A 329 -48.94 27.53 -20.71
CA PHE A 329 -49.64 27.58 -22.00
C PHE A 329 -51.16 27.45 -21.83
N LEU A 330 -51.61 26.42 -21.11
CA LEU A 330 -53.03 26.20 -20.85
C LEU A 330 -53.68 27.38 -20.09
N SER A 331 -52.96 27.95 -19.11
CA SER A 331 -53.45 29.12 -18.36
C SER A 331 -53.59 30.35 -19.25
N ASN A 332 -52.62 30.62 -20.12
CA ASN A 332 -52.64 31.78 -21.02
C ASN A 332 -53.77 31.67 -22.05
N VAL A 333 -53.88 30.51 -22.71
CA VAL A 333 -54.95 30.24 -23.69
C VAL A 333 -56.33 30.37 -23.04
N SER A 334 -56.50 29.86 -21.81
CA SER A 334 -57.77 30.00 -21.09
C SER A 334 -58.14 31.47 -20.84
N HIS A 335 -57.17 32.33 -20.53
CA HIS A 335 -57.41 33.76 -20.29
C HIS A 335 -57.72 34.52 -21.59
N GLU A 336 -57.01 34.19 -22.66
CA GLU A 336 -57.21 34.79 -23.97
C GLU A 336 -58.55 34.39 -24.60
N ILE A 337 -59.08 33.20 -24.32
CA ILE A 337 -60.44 32.79 -24.73
C ILE A 337 -61.52 33.50 -23.90
N GLN A 338 -61.31 33.72 -22.60
CA GLN A 338 -62.31 34.33 -21.72
C GLN A 338 -62.64 35.78 -22.08
N THR A 339 -61.66 36.53 -22.58
CA THR A 339 -61.81 37.96 -22.91
C THR A 339 -62.78 38.21 -24.09
N PRO A 340 -62.61 37.60 -25.29
CA PRO A 340 -63.56 37.73 -26.39
C PRO A 340 -64.89 37.06 -26.06
N LEU A 341 -64.91 35.96 -25.29
CA LEU A 341 -66.16 35.34 -24.84
C LEU A 341 -67.00 36.30 -23.97
N ASN A 342 -66.35 37.01 -23.04
CA ASN A 342 -66.99 38.04 -22.23
C ASN A 342 -67.43 39.24 -23.08
N GLY A 343 -66.68 39.59 -24.12
CA GLY A 343 -67.08 40.56 -25.15
C GLY A 343 -68.37 40.16 -25.85
N ILE A 344 -68.44 38.93 -26.38
CA ILE A 344 -69.64 38.35 -27.01
C ILE A 344 -70.83 38.39 -26.06
N SER A 345 -70.67 37.88 -24.83
CA SER A 345 -71.78 37.83 -23.86
C SER A 345 -72.25 39.22 -23.44
N GLY A 346 -71.32 40.16 -23.22
CA GLY A 346 -71.62 41.54 -22.84
C GLY A 346 -72.33 42.29 -23.96
N THR A 347 -71.81 42.23 -25.18
CA THR A 347 -72.41 42.88 -26.36
C THR A 347 -73.76 42.27 -26.72
N LEU A 348 -73.94 40.96 -26.56
CA LEU A 348 -75.24 40.29 -26.73
C LEU A 348 -76.27 40.77 -25.69
N HIS A 349 -75.86 40.99 -24.43
CA HIS A 349 -76.73 41.53 -23.40
C HIS A 349 -77.16 42.97 -23.72
N LEU A 350 -76.22 43.80 -24.18
CA LEU A 350 -76.51 45.17 -24.62
C LEU A 350 -77.45 45.20 -25.85
N LEU A 351 -77.25 44.29 -26.80
CA LEU A 351 -78.12 44.13 -27.97
C LEU A 351 -79.56 43.77 -27.57
N LYS A 352 -79.73 42.81 -26.64
CA LYS A 352 -81.06 42.42 -26.13
C LYS A 352 -81.80 43.57 -25.43
N ASN A 353 -81.07 44.46 -24.76
CA ASN A 353 -81.64 45.57 -23.99
C ASN A 353 -81.73 46.89 -24.78
N CYS A 354 -81.42 46.88 -26.09
CA CYS A 354 -81.27 48.09 -26.91
C CYS A 354 -82.59 48.79 -27.32
N GLY A 355 -83.75 48.32 -26.85
CA GLY A 355 -85.03 49.04 -26.97
C GLY A 355 -85.53 49.37 -28.40
N GLY A 356 -84.93 48.80 -29.45
CA GLY A 356 -85.32 49.02 -30.85
C GLY A 356 -84.54 50.11 -31.60
N ASP A 357 -83.46 50.67 -31.04
CA ASP A 357 -82.58 51.62 -31.77
C ASP A 357 -81.73 50.89 -32.82
N ALA A 358 -82.11 51.01 -34.09
CA ALA A 358 -81.47 50.32 -35.22
C ALA A 358 -79.98 50.68 -35.41
N ALA A 359 -79.55 51.90 -35.05
CA ALA A 359 -78.16 52.31 -35.20
C ALA A 359 -77.26 51.62 -34.17
N ARG A 360 -77.69 51.56 -32.91
CA ARG A 360 -76.99 50.87 -31.82
C ARG A 360 -77.03 49.35 -31.97
N GLN A 361 -78.13 48.79 -32.49
CA GLN A 361 -78.20 47.36 -32.81
C GLN A 361 -77.15 46.97 -33.85
N LYS A 362 -76.95 47.79 -34.89
CA LYS A 362 -75.92 47.54 -35.91
C LYS A 362 -74.51 47.62 -35.32
N GLU A 363 -74.24 48.59 -34.44
CA GLU A 363 -72.96 48.71 -33.75
C GLU A 363 -72.66 47.50 -32.84
N TYR A 364 -73.65 47.03 -32.08
CA TYR A 364 -73.51 45.84 -31.24
C TYR A 364 -73.36 44.55 -32.05
N LEU A 365 -74.07 44.41 -33.17
CA LEU A 365 -73.86 43.29 -34.09
C LEU A 365 -72.44 43.28 -34.66
N CYS A 366 -71.92 44.44 -35.07
CA CYS A 366 -70.54 44.57 -35.54
C CYS A 366 -69.52 44.18 -34.45
N ARG A 367 -69.70 44.66 -33.21
CA ARG A 367 -68.82 44.30 -32.08
C ARG A 367 -68.89 42.81 -31.72
N LEU A 368 -70.06 42.20 -31.88
CA LEU A 368 -70.25 40.75 -31.73
C LEU A 368 -69.47 39.99 -32.80
N GLU A 369 -69.58 40.41 -34.06
CA GLU A 369 -68.83 39.84 -35.19
C GLU A 369 -67.31 39.95 -34.95
N ASP A 370 -66.83 41.13 -34.53
CA ASP A 370 -65.41 41.34 -34.21
C ASP A 370 -64.94 40.40 -33.09
N SER A 371 -65.74 40.23 -32.03
CA SER A 371 -65.39 39.36 -30.89
C SER A 371 -65.43 37.88 -31.26
N VAL A 372 -66.34 37.47 -32.16
CA VAL A 372 -66.41 36.11 -32.71
C VAL A 372 -65.21 35.84 -33.63
N GLN A 373 -64.81 36.81 -34.44
CA GLN A 373 -63.63 36.69 -35.29
C GLN A 373 -62.36 36.55 -34.45
N GLN A 374 -62.17 37.40 -33.44
CA GLN A 374 -61.03 37.30 -32.51
C GLN A 374 -60.97 35.95 -31.80
N LEU A 375 -62.10 35.41 -31.34
CA LEU A 375 -62.12 34.07 -30.73
C LEU A 375 -61.77 32.98 -31.74
N THR A 376 -62.23 33.10 -32.98
CA THR A 376 -61.94 32.16 -34.07
C THR A 376 -60.44 32.16 -34.40
N ASP A 377 -59.81 33.33 -34.45
CA ASP A 377 -58.38 33.48 -34.68
C ASP A 377 -57.57 32.81 -33.55
N ILE A 378 -57.93 33.04 -32.28
CA ILE A 378 -57.29 32.37 -31.13
C ILE A 378 -57.43 30.84 -31.19
N VAL A 379 -58.60 30.33 -31.58
CA VAL A 379 -58.83 28.88 -31.73
C VAL A 379 -57.96 28.30 -32.85
N ASN A 380 -57.84 29.01 -33.98
CA ASN A 380 -56.98 28.59 -35.08
C ASN A 380 -55.49 28.58 -34.68
N ASP A 381 -55.03 29.60 -33.97
CA ASP A 381 -53.65 29.68 -33.46
C ASP A 381 -53.33 28.51 -32.50
N VAL A 382 -54.26 28.14 -31.62
CA VAL A 382 -54.11 27.00 -30.72
C VAL A 382 -54.05 25.67 -31.48
N LEU A 383 -54.90 25.51 -32.51
CA LEU A 383 -54.90 24.32 -33.36
C LEU A 383 -53.61 24.20 -34.16
N ASP A 384 -53.09 25.30 -34.69
CA ASP A 384 -51.84 25.31 -35.44
C ASP A 384 -50.63 25.04 -34.53
N MET A 385 -50.62 25.56 -33.31
CA MET A 385 -49.62 25.19 -32.31
C MET A 385 -49.69 23.69 -31.95
N ALA A 386 -50.89 23.11 -31.82
CA ALA A 386 -51.07 21.68 -31.56
C ALA A 386 -50.59 20.80 -32.74
N LYS A 387 -50.78 21.24 -33.99
CA LYS A 387 -50.20 20.58 -35.18
C LYS A 387 -48.68 20.66 -35.17
N ILE A 388 -48.09 21.78 -34.76
CA ILE A 388 -46.63 21.95 -34.64
C ILE A 388 -46.06 21.04 -33.54
N GLU A 389 -46.68 20.98 -32.35
CA GLU A 389 -46.21 20.13 -31.23
C GLU A 389 -46.34 18.63 -31.53
N SER A 390 -47.39 18.22 -32.23
CA SER A 390 -47.57 16.82 -32.67
C SER A 390 -46.66 16.44 -33.85
N GLY A 391 -45.95 17.42 -34.44
CA GLY A 391 -45.10 17.21 -35.62
C GLY A 391 -45.89 17.02 -36.92
N SER A 392 -47.20 17.32 -36.91
CA SER A 392 -48.13 17.16 -38.04
C SER A 392 -48.27 18.41 -38.89
N ALA A 393 -47.47 19.45 -38.63
CA ALA A 393 -47.41 20.65 -39.47
C ALA A 393 -46.74 20.31 -40.81
N GLU A 394 -47.56 19.99 -41.81
CA GLU A 394 -47.11 19.77 -43.19
C GLU A 394 -46.91 21.12 -43.88
N ILE A 395 -45.65 21.41 -44.24
CA ILE A 395 -45.34 22.54 -45.13
C ILE A 395 -45.44 22.01 -46.57
N HIS A 396 -46.47 22.46 -47.29
CA HIS A 396 -46.64 22.10 -48.69
C HIS A 396 -45.72 22.95 -49.56
N ALA A 397 -44.71 22.31 -50.16
CA ALA A 397 -43.82 22.98 -51.11
C ALA A 397 -44.53 23.13 -52.46
N GLU A 398 -45.24 24.24 -52.65
CA GLU A 398 -45.90 24.55 -53.90
C GLU A 398 -45.08 25.55 -54.73
N ARG A 399 -45.20 25.45 -56.07
CA ARG A 399 -44.61 26.43 -56.99
C ARG A 399 -45.48 27.68 -56.96
N PHE A 400 -44.91 28.80 -56.56
CA PHE A 400 -45.61 30.08 -56.58
C PHE A 400 -44.84 31.12 -57.41
N ASP A 401 -45.59 32.04 -58.04
CA ASP A 401 -45.03 33.19 -58.74
C ASP A 401 -44.77 34.29 -57.69
N LEU A 402 -43.49 34.52 -57.38
CA LEU A 402 -43.08 35.47 -56.35
C LEU A 402 -43.45 36.90 -56.75
N ARG A 403 -43.51 37.22 -58.05
CA ARG A 403 -43.94 38.53 -58.53
C ARG A 403 -45.42 38.75 -58.26
N GLU A 404 -46.26 37.77 -58.59
CA GLU A 404 -47.70 37.84 -58.32
C GLU A 404 -47.99 37.92 -56.81
N LEU A 405 -47.23 37.18 -56.00
CA LEU A 405 -47.36 37.26 -54.53
C LEU A 405 -46.99 38.65 -54.01
N CYS A 406 -45.84 39.21 -54.42
CA CYS A 406 -45.42 40.54 -54.00
C CYS A 406 -46.38 41.64 -54.47
N GLU A 407 -46.95 41.53 -55.68
CA GLU A 407 -47.96 42.46 -56.19
C GLU A 407 -49.26 42.36 -55.38
N LYS A 408 -49.76 41.15 -55.12
CA LYS A 408 -50.94 40.92 -54.28
C LYS A 408 -50.74 41.45 -52.85
N THR A 409 -49.57 41.22 -52.26
CA THR A 409 -49.26 41.73 -50.93
C THR A 409 -49.13 43.26 -50.95
N SER A 410 -48.53 43.85 -51.98
CA SER A 410 -48.47 45.32 -52.13
C SER A 410 -49.86 45.95 -52.19
N HIS A 411 -50.80 45.32 -52.90
CA HIS A 411 -52.17 45.81 -53.01
C HIS A 411 -52.91 45.90 -51.66
N VAL A 412 -52.59 45.02 -50.70
CA VAL A 412 -53.16 45.09 -49.34
C VAL A 412 -52.80 46.41 -48.66
N PHE A 413 -51.65 47.00 -48.99
CA PHE A 413 -51.17 48.25 -48.40
C PHE A 413 -51.58 49.50 -49.18
N ASP A 414 -52.16 49.38 -50.38
CA ASP A 414 -52.50 50.53 -51.23
C ASP A 414 -53.40 51.55 -50.52
N ALA A 415 -54.38 51.07 -49.74
CA ALA A 415 -55.27 51.94 -48.95
C ALA A 415 -54.51 52.77 -47.91
N ALA A 416 -53.59 52.14 -47.17
CA ALA A 416 -52.77 52.81 -46.15
C ALA A 416 -51.72 53.75 -46.76
N VAL A 417 -51.23 53.42 -47.96
CA VAL A 417 -50.24 54.20 -48.73
C VAL A 417 -50.90 55.47 -49.29
N GLN A 418 -52.13 55.38 -49.82
CA GLN A 418 -52.91 56.54 -50.26
C GLN A 418 -53.28 57.47 -49.08
N GLU A 419 -53.72 56.91 -47.96
CA GLU A 419 -54.10 57.69 -46.77
C GLU A 419 -52.93 58.51 -46.22
N LYS A 420 -51.70 57.99 -46.31
CA LYS A 420 -50.47 58.63 -45.81
C LYS A 420 -49.70 59.43 -46.86
N GLY A 421 -50.14 59.43 -48.12
CA GLY A 421 -49.51 60.20 -49.21
C GLY A 421 -48.06 59.78 -49.52
N ILE A 422 -47.68 58.55 -49.21
CA ILE A 422 -46.34 58.01 -49.45
C ILE A 422 -46.36 57.08 -50.67
N GLY A 423 -45.23 56.93 -51.36
CA GLY A 423 -45.11 55.99 -52.48
C GLY A 423 -44.56 54.64 -52.00
N LEU A 424 -45.25 53.54 -52.30
CA LEU A 424 -44.72 52.19 -52.14
C LEU A 424 -44.23 51.69 -53.50
N CYS A 425 -42.95 51.35 -53.61
CA CYS A 425 -42.36 50.77 -54.82
C CYS A 425 -41.78 49.41 -54.47
N VAL A 426 -42.20 48.37 -55.21
CA VAL A 426 -41.65 47.03 -55.08
C VAL A 426 -40.66 46.80 -56.22
N ASP A 427 -39.37 46.80 -55.90
CA ASP A 427 -38.32 46.50 -56.87
C ASP A 427 -38.11 44.98 -57.00
N LEU A 428 -38.47 44.45 -58.17
CA LEU A 428 -38.36 43.03 -58.50
C LEU A 428 -37.25 42.74 -59.53
N SER A 429 -36.38 43.71 -59.81
CA SER A 429 -35.37 43.64 -60.87
C SER A 429 -34.27 42.58 -60.63
N GLY A 430 -34.09 42.14 -59.38
CA GLY A 430 -33.12 41.09 -59.00
C GLY A 430 -33.62 39.64 -59.10
N LEU A 431 -34.88 39.40 -59.46
CA LEU A 431 -35.43 38.04 -59.53
C LEU A 431 -35.03 37.33 -60.83
N LYS A 432 -34.22 36.27 -60.71
CA LYS A 432 -33.73 35.49 -61.86
C LYS A 432 -34.78 34.57 -62.49
N ASN A 433 -35.74 34.10 -61.72
CA ASN A 433 -36.74 33.12 -62.14
C ASN A 433 -38.15 33.63 -61.82
N ARG A 434 -39.15 33.19 -62.61
CA ARG A 434 -40.56 33.56 -62.39
C ARG A 434 -41.22 32.74 -61.28
N PHE A 435 -40.86 31.46 -61.15
CA PHE A 435 -41.41 30.56 -60.14
C PHE A 435 -40.34 30.16 -59.13
N TYR A 436 -40.71 30.20 -57.85
CA TYR A 436 -39.86 29.77 -56.74
C TYR A 436 -40.50 28.59 -56.01
N VAL A 437 -39.66 27.74 -55.43
CA VAL A 437 -40.07 26.61 -54.58
C VAL A 437 -39.27 26.72 -53.29
N GLU A 438 -39.96 26.67 -52.16
CA GLU A 438 -39.29 26.69 -50.86
C GLU A 438 -38.63 25.32 -50.60
N THR A 439 -37.30 25.28 -50.54
CA THR A 439 -36.55 24.09 -50.14
C THR A 439 -35.95 24.27 -48.76
N ARG A 440 -36.26 23.35 -47.84
CA ARG A 440 -35.65 23.31 -46.51
C ARG A 440 -34.15 23.02 -46.65
N LYS A 441 -33.28 23.99 -46.33
CA LYS A 441 -31.88 23.67 -46.02
C LYS A 441 -31.88 22.95 -44.67
N LYS A 442 -31.61 21.64 -44.66
CA LYS A 442 -31.43 20.85 -43.43
C LYS A 442 -30.37 21.56 -42.57
N SER A 443 -30.80 22.18 -41.47
CA SER A 443 -29.93 22.52 -40.36
C SER A 443 -29.40 21.21 -39.78
N ASN A 444 -28.14 20.91 -40.06
CA ASN A 444 -27.43 19.77 -39.48
C ASN A 444 -27.36 19.96 -37.96
N ARG A 445 -28.13 19.17 -37.22
CA ARG A 445 -27.79 18.74 -35.86
C ARG A 445 -27.49 17.25 -35.90
N SER A 446 -26.20 16.93 -35.91
CA SER A 446 -25.65 15.63 -35.50
C SER A 446 -24.74 15.85 -34.31
#